data_AF-A0A208YDK0-F1
#
_entry.id   AF-A0A208YDK0-F1
#
_cell.length_a   1.000
_cell.length_b   1.000
_cell.length_c   1.000
_cell.angle_alpha   90.00
_cell.angle_beta   90.00
_cell.angle_gamma   90.00
#
_symmetry.space_group_name_H-M   'P 1'
#
loop_
_entity.id
_entity.type
_entity.pdbx_description
1 polymer ?
#
loop_
_entity_poly.entity_id
_entity_poly.type
_entity_poly.pdbx_seq_one_letter_code
_entity_poly.pdbx_strand_id
1 'polypeptide(L)'
;MSRWLGPIAGIAAGLGLAALLSHLGLGAAAAEFIGSLLLIALAVFAVLFIVRRLRGVGQQPALQGAGNSRFQQRNDPPATMARESVAPVNAAPAAAPAASAAATGAAPTGEWGIPSDFDTANFLSHAKSYFVKLQGVWDRGDVNELRDLVTDDLLAELSQQIGQRQGQNVTEVVLLNAELLGIETVSDGHLASVRFSGMLREAPGTEAFRFEEVWNLFKPNDGGWLLAGVQQIPVQEHNR
;
A
#
# COMPACT_ATOMS: atom_id res chain seq x y z
N MET A 1 -7.49 -10.21 -10.48
CA MET A 1 -7.24 -9.66 -9.13
C MET A 1 -7.61 -8.19 -9.14
N SER A 2 -8.43 -7.79 -8.17
CA SER A 2 -9.21 -6.54 -7.98
C SER A 2 -8.47 -5.27 -8.43
N ARG A 3 -8.98 -4.44 -9.37
CA ARG A 3 -10.15 -3.54 -9.32
C ARG A 3 -10.16 -2.63 -8.08
N TRP A 4 -9.24 -1.68 -8.06
CA TRP A 4 -9.38 -0.42 -7.34
C TRP A 4 -9.73 0.64 -8.40
N LEU A 5 -10.74 1.48 -8.13
CA LEU A 5 -11.58 2.29 -9.05
C LEU A 5 -12.86 1.51 -9.48
N GLY A 6 -14.03 1.63 -8.85
CA GLY A 6 -14.83 2.74 -8.32
C GLY A 6 -16.32 2.35 -8.60
N PRO A 7 -17.36 3.20 -8.50
CA PRO A 7 -17.45 4.57 -7.95
C PRO A 7 -18.81 4.88 -7.23
N ILE A 8 -18.82 5.55 -6.07
CA ILE A 8 -20.07 6.15 -5.50
C ILE A 8 -19.71 7.57 -5.05
N ALA A 9 -20.20 8.64 -5.67
CA ALA A 9 -21.58 8.98 -6.03
C ALA A 9 -22.32 9.64 -4.86
N GLY A 10 -22.05 10.93 -4.67
CA GLY A 10 -23.03 11.92 -5.11
C GLY A 10 -23.23 12.16 -6.62
N ILE A 11 -22.31 11.80 -7.54
CA ILE A 11 -22.41 12.23 -8.97
C ILE A 11 -22.48 11.09 -10.02
N ALA A 12 -22.25 9.81 -9.69
CA ALA A 12 -22.31 8.72 -10.70
C ALA A 12 -23.67 8.01 -10.85
N ALA A 13 -24.71 8.35 -10.07
CA ALA A 13 -26.06 7.79 -10.25
C ALA A 13 -26.97 8.62 -11.17
N GLY A 14 -26.54 9.81 -11.63
CA GLY A 14 -27.40 10.75 -12.38
C GLY A 14 -27.22 10.80 -13.92
N LEU A 15 -26.11 10.34 -14.49
CA LEU A 15 -25.80 10.55 -15.92
C LEU A 15 -25.76 9.29 -16.79
N GLY A 16 -26.15 8.13 -16.25
CA GLY A 16 -26.47 6.94 -17.07
C GLY A 16 -27.78 7.09 -17.86
N LEU A 17 -28.64 8.03 -17.46
CA LEU A 17 -29.84 8.43 -18.22
C LEU A 17 -29.57 9.51 -19.27
N ALA A 18 -28.32 9.99 -19.40
CA ALA A 18 -27.85 10.76 -20.56
C ALA A 18 -27.44 9.86 -21.74
N ALA A 19 -27.69 8.55 -21.65
CA ALA A 19 -27.39 7.53 -22.67
C ALA A 19 -28.07 7.71 -24.04
N LEU A 20 -28.86 8.75 -24.32
CA LEU A 20 -29.69 8.78 -25.54
C LEU A 20 -29.50 10.02 -26.43
N LEU A 21 -28.77 11.06 -25.98
CA LEU A 21 -28.78 12.36 -26.67
C LEU A 21 -27.63 12.62 -27.66
N SER A 22 -26.57 11.79 -27.71
CA SER A 22 -25.44 12.02 -28.63
C SER A 22 -25.42 11.04 -29.81
N HIS A 23 -26.47 11.11 -30.60
CA HIS A 23 -26.67 10.37 -31.86
C HIS A 23 -25.97 11.04 -33.07
N LEU A 24 -25.01 11.98 -32.89
CA LEU A 24 -24.54 12.85 -34.00
C LEU A 24 -23.00 13.05 -34.21
N GLY A 25 -22.06 12.21 -33.75
CA GLY A 25 -20.63 12.56 -33.97
C GLY A 25 -19.51 11.55 -33.67
N LEU A 26 -19.61 10.31 -34.15
CA LEU A 26 -18.64 9.22 -33.94
C LEU A 26 -17.42 9.27 -34.91
N GLY A 27 -16.45 10.15 -34.66
CA GLY A 27 -15.19 10.14 -35.45
C GLY A 27 -13.95 10.62 -34.69
N ALA A 28 -14.05 11.75 -33.98
CA ALA A 28 -12.90 12.35 -33.31
C ALA A 28 -12.48 11.58 -32.04
N ALA A 29 -13.45 11.15 -31.23
CA ALA A 29 -13.18 10.44 -29.98
C ALA A 29 -12.53 9.07 -30.17
N ALA A 30 -12.77 8.39 -31.30
CA ALA A 30 -12.15 7.10 -31.60
C ALA A 30 -10.66 7.23 -31.95
N ALA A 31 -10.27 8.30 -32.64
CA ALA A 31 -8.87 8.59 -32.96
C ALA A 31 -8.06 9.00 -31.73
N GLU A 32 -8.64 9.82 -30.83
CA GLU A 32 -8.03 10.18 -29.54
C GLU A 32 -7.91 8.98 -28.60
N PHE A 33 -8.89 8.08 -28.61
CA PHE A 33 -8.85 6.87 -27.81
C PHE A 33 -7.68 5.97 -28.21
N ILE A 34 -7.49 5.72 -29.52
CA ILE A 34 -6.36 4.92 -30.04
C ILE A 34 -5.01 5.62 -29.79
N GLY A 35 -4.95 6.95 -29.92
CA GLY A 35 -3.75 7.73 -29.60
C GLY A 35 -3.35 7.64 -28.13
N SER A 36 -4.31 7.76 -27.20
CA SER A 36 -4.05 7.65 -25.76
C SER A 36 -3.58 6.24 -25.37
N LEU A 37 -4.13 5.21 -26.01
CA LEU A 37 -3.83 3.81 -25.72
C LEU A 37 -2.40 3.45 -26.16
N LEU A 38 -1.93 3.99 -27.28
CA LEU A 38 -0.54 3.87 -27.72
C LEU A 38 0.45 4.59 -26.79
N LEU A 39 0.09 5.75 -26.26
CA LEU A 39 0.93 6.52 -25.34
C LEU A 39 1.07 5.82 -23.98
N ILE A 40 -0.02 5.25 -23.47
CA ILE A 40 -0.03 4.45 -22.24
C ILE A 40 0.81 3.18 -22.42
N ALA A 41 0.70 2.50 -23.55
CA ALA A 41 1.51 1.31 -23.84
C ALA A 41 3.02 1.63 -23.89
N LEU A 42 3.41 2.77 -24.46
CA LEU A 42 4.80 3.24 -24.50
C LEU A 42 5.32 3.56 -23.09
N ALA A 43 4.51 4.21 -22.25
CA ALA A 43 4.88 4.55 -20.87
C ALA A 43 5.10 3.29 -20.02
N VAL A 44 4.23 2.29 -20.13
CA VAL A 44 4.39 1.00 -19.44
C VAL A 44 5.64 0.27 -19.93
N PHE A 45 5.91 0.26 -21.23
CA PHE A 45 7.13 -0.35 -21.79
C PHE A 45 8.40 0.36 -21.30
N ALA A 46 8.40 1.70 -21.22
CA ALA A 46 9.53 2.48 -20.72
C ALA A 46 9.80 2.20 -19.23
N VAL A 47 8.77 2.16 -18.38
CA VAL A 47 8.90 1.83 -16.96
C VAL A 47 9.43 0.40 -16.77
N LEU A 48 8.88 -0.58 -17.50
CA LEU A 48 9.37 -1.97 -17.43
C LEU A 48 10.81 -2.10 -17.96
N PHE A 49 11.18 -1.36 -19.01
CA PHE A 49 12.54 -1.35 -19.56
C PHE A 49 13.56 -0.74 -18.57
N ILE A 50 13.20 0.35 -17.90
CA ILE A 50 14.00 1.00 -16.87
C ILE A 50 14.16 0.07 -15.66
N VAL A 51 13.05 -0.47 -15.13
CA VAL A 51 13.09 -1.42 -13.99
C VAL A 51 13.90 -2.67 -14.33
N ARG A 52 13.81 -3.20 -15.56
CA ARG A 52 14.59 -4.35 -16.00
C ARG A 52 16.07 -4.04 -16.20
N ARG A 53 16.39 -2.81 -16.62
CA ARG A 53 17.78 -2.32 -16.76
C ARG A 53 18.44 -2.06 -15.41
N LEU A 54 17.70 -1.55 -14.42
CA LEU A 54 18.21 -1.32 -13.06
C LEU A 54 18.28 -2.60 -12.22
N ARG A 55 17.37 -3.56 -12.43
CA ARG A 55 17.43 -4.89 -11.77
C ARG A 55 18.42 -5.85 -12.41
N GLY A 56 19.01 -5.51 -13.56
CA GLY A 56 20.03 -6.30 -14.25
C GLY A 56 21.47 -6.11 -13.77
N VAL A 57 21.74 -5.25 -12.77
CA VAL A 57 23.10 -4.91 -12.32
C VAL A 57 23.49 -5.60 -10.99
N GLY A 58 22.68 -6.54 -10.49
CA GLY A 58 23.02 -7.18 -9.22
C GLY A 58 22.23 -8.43 -8.89
N GLN A 59 22.39 -9.49 -9.67
CA GLN A 59 22.27 -10.86 -9.17
C GLN A 59 23.28 -11.76 -9.87
N GLN A 60 24.41 -12.00 -9.20
CA GLN A 60 25.11 -13.28 -9.28
C GLN A 60 24.33 -14.29 -8.42
N PRO A 61 23.87 -15.41 -8.99
CA PRO A 61 23.76 -16.65 -8.26
C PRO A 61 24.98 -17.53 -8.61
N ALA A 62 25.79 -17.77 -7.59
CA ALA A 62 26.78 -18.82 -7.58
C ALA A 62 26.11 -20.18 -7.33
N LEU A 63 26.41 -21.12 -8.25
CA LEU A 63 26.63 -22.56 -8.07
C LEU A 63 25.49 -23.54 -7.72
N GLN A 64 25.63 -24.73 -8.36
CA GLN A 64 25.02 -26.05 -8.10
C GLN A 64 23.60 -26.25 -8.65
N GLY A 65 23.24 -27.31 -9.38
CA GLY A 65 23.85 -28.58 -9.80
C GLY A 65 22.71 -29.47 -10.34
N ALA A 66 23.05 -30.58 -11.03
CA ALA A 66 22.16 -31.48 -11.81
C ALA A 66 21.79 -30.96 -13.21
N GLY A 67 21.78 -31.71 -14.30
CA GLY A 67 21.99 -33.12 -14.58
C GLY A 67 21.61 -33.35 -16.06
N ASN A 68 22.05 -34.47 -16.63
CA ASN A 68 21.67 -35.05 -17.94
C ASN A 68 22.38 -34.59 -19.24
N SER A 69 23.31 -35.49 -19.63
CA SER A 69 23.36 -36.21 -20.92
C SER A 69 23.58 -35.44 -22.21
N ARG A 70 24.67 -35.77 -22.92
CA ARG A 70 24.62 -36.55 -24.19
C ARG A 70 25.99 -36.72 -24.87
N PHE A 71 26.30 -38.00 -25.13
CA PHE A 71 27.00 -38.60 -26.28
C PHE A 71 28.49 -38.36 -26.56
N GLN A 72 29.08 -39.48 -27.02
CA GLN A 72 30.38 -39.71 -27.68
C GLN A 72 31.60 -39.81 -26.76
N GLN A 73 32.53 -40.77 -26.89
CA GLN A 73 32.69 -41.92 -27.78
C GLN A 73 33.97 -42.67 -27.32
N ARG A 74 33.91 -44.01 -27.31
CA ARG A 74 34.99 -44.98 -27.60
C ARG A 74 35.95 -45.53 -26.50
N ASN A 75 35.99 -46.87 -26.53
CA ASN A 75 37.07 -47.83 -26.25
C ASN A 75 37.35 -48.35 -24.82
N ASP A 76 36.81 -49.56 -24.57
CA ASP A 76 37.50 -50.83 -24.20
C ASP A 76 38.17 -51.03 -22.81
N PRO A 77 38.28 -52.30 -22.32
CA PRO A 77 38.00 -52.73 -20.94
C PRO A 77 39.23 -53.44 -20.30
N PRO A 78 39.14 -54.45 -19.39
CA PRO A 78 38.21 -54.80 -18.30
C PRO A 78 38.94 -54.97 -16.93
N ALA A 79 38.24 -55.59 -15.95
CA ALA A 79 38.71 -56.37 -14.78
C ALA A 79 38.52 -55.69 -13.41
N THR A 80 38.11 -56.33 -12.32
CA THR A 80 37.50 -57.63 -11.98
C THR A 80 37.26 -57.58 -10.46
N MET A 81 36.23 -58.29 -9.97
CA MET A 81 36.09 -58.87 -8.61
C MET A 81 35.91 -57.87 -7.44
N ALA A 82 34.75 -57.80 -6.81
CA ALA A 82 34.10 -58.75 -5.91
C ALA A 82 34.62 -58.70 -4.45
N ARG A 83 33.64 -58.90 -3.53
CA ARG A 83 33.74 -59.33 -2.12
C ARG A 83 33.66 -58.19 -1.09
N GLU A 84 32.53 -57.93 -0.42
CA GLU A 84 31.73 -58.72 0.54
C GLU A 84 32.09 -58.42 2.00
N SER A 85 31.04 -58.20 2.79
CA SER A 85 30.89 -58.44 4.25
C SER A 85 31.67 -57.56 5.23
N VAL A 86 31.28 -57.36 6.49
CA VAL A 86 30.04 -57.39 7.29
C VAL A 86 30.51 -56.82 8.66
N ALA A 87 29.61 -56.06 9.32
CA ALA A 87 29.50 -55.85 10.78
C ALA A 87 30.25 -54.70 11.50
N PRO A 88 29.60 -54.17 12.58
CA PRO A 88 29.96 -52.92 13.26
C PRO A 88 30.70 -53.16 14.59
N VAL A 89 31.33 -52.12 15.14
CA VAL A 89 31.87 -52.14 16.51
C VAL A 89 31.76 -50.78 17.20
N ASN A 90 31.65 -50.88 18.53
CA ASN A 90 31.05 -49.99 19.54
C ASN A 90 31.94 -48.85 20.07
N ALA A 91 31.27 -47.90 20.75
CA ALA A 91 31.71 -47.07 21.90
C ALA A 91 32.74 -45.94 21.63
N ALA A 92 32.73 -44.74 22.23
CA ALA A 92 32.14 -44.21 23.47
C ALA A 92 32.06 -42.64 23.36
N PRO A 93 31.54 -41.90 24.38
CA PRO A 93 31.09 -40.51 24.27
C PRO A 93 32.11 -39.48 24.81
N ALA A 94 32.08 -38.24 24.31
CA ALA A 94 32.40 -36.99 25.03
C ALA A 94 32.51 -35.80 24.07
N ALA A 95 31.69 -34.75 24.27
CA ALA A 95 32.10 -33.34 24.27
C ALA A 95 30.85 -32.46 24.22
N ALA A 96 30.74 -31.57 25.21
CA ALA A 96 29.70 -30.56 25.32
C ALA A 96 29.70 -29.60 24.11
N PRO A 97 28.54 -29.18 23.58
CA PRO A 97 28.48 -28.03 22.71
C PRO A 97 28.59 -26.77 23.57
N ALA A 98 29.69 -26.04 23.37
CA ALA A 98 29.87 -24.68 23.85
C ALA A 98 28.74 -23.79 23.32
N ALA A 99 28.31 -22.86 24.17
CA ALA A 99 27.32 -21.85 23.87
C ALA A 99 27.70 -21.06 22.61
N SER A 100 27.03 -21.35 21.50
CA SER A 100 26.87 -20.37 20.44
C SER A 100 25.86 -19.35 20.94
N ALA A 101 26.37 -18.25 21.49
CA ALA A 101 25.64 -17.00 21.55
C ALA A 101 25.19 -16.67 20.12
N ALA A 102 23.93 -16.98 19.83
CA ALA A 102 23.24 -16.43 18.69
C ALA A 102 23.13 -14.93 18.94
N ALA A 103 24.14 -14.18 18.49
CA ALA A 103 23.93 -12.79 18.13
C ALA A 103 22.96 -12.83 16.94
N THR A 104 21.67 -12.90 17.24
CA THR A 104 20.63 -12.38 16.35
C THR A 104 20.99 -10.93 16.11
N GLY A 105 21.72 -10.68 15.02
CA GLY A 105 21.73 -9.39 14.37
C GLY A 105 20.30 -9.10 13.99
N ALA A 106 19.56 -8.49 14.92
CA ALA A 106 18.30 -7.85 14.63
C ALA A 106 18.64 -6.75 13.63
N ALA A 107 18.29 -6.97 12.37
CA ALA A 107 17.96 -5.85 11.51
C ALA A 107 16.92 -5.01 12.28
N PRO A 108 17.01 -3.67 12.31
CA PRO A 108 15.92 -2.84 12.81
C PRO A 108 14.77 -3.05 11.83
N THR A 109 13.98 -4.07 12.10
CA THR A 109 12.66 -4.25 11.52
C THR A 109 11.85 -3.27 12.35
N GLY A 110 11.46 -2.13 11.76
CA GLY A 110 10.60 -1.17 12.45
C GLY A 110 9.45 -1.94 13.07
N GLU A 111 9.40 -1.98 14.40
CA GLU A 111 8.48 -2.85 15.12
C GLU A 111 7.09 -2.23 14.97
N TRP A 112 6.27 -2.78 14.08
CA TRP A 112 4.89 -2.35 13.93
C TRP A 112 4.11 -2.72 15.19
N GLY A 113 3.68 -1.73 15.95
CA GLY A 113 2.98 -1.95 17.20
C GLY A 113 2.61 -0.65 17.90
N ILE A 114 1.93 -0.75 19.03
CA ILE A 114 1.66 0.41 19.88
C ILE A 114 2.66 0.34 21.03
N PRO A 115 3.61 1.29 21.15
CA PRO A 115 4.55 1.30 22.26
C PRO A 115 3.82 1.32 23.60
N SER A 116 4.31 0.56 24.59
CA SER A 116 3.62 0.40 25.88
C SER A 116 3.49 1.70 26.69
N ASP A 117 4.36 2.66 26.41
CA ASP A 117 4.42 3.99 27.03
C ASP A 117 3.68 5.06 26.21
N PHE A 118 3.08 4.70 25.07
CA PHE A 118 2.37 5.64 24.22
C PHE A 118 0.98 5.99 24.79
N ASP A 119 0.73 7.30 24.99
CA ASP A 119 -0.58 7.81 25.41
C ASP A 119 -1.59 7.76 24.25
N THR A 120 -2.12 6.56 24.03
CA THR A 120 -3.07 6.27 22.97
C THR A 120 -4.36 7.07 23.12
N ALA A 121 -4.84 7.28 24.35
CA ALA A 121 -6.11 7.96 24.60
C ALA A 121 -6.03 9.45 24.19
N ASN A 122 -4.96 10.12 24.61
CA ASN A 122 -4.75 11.51 24.22
C ASN A 122 -4.48 11.65 22.71
N PHE A 123 -3.68 10.75 22.14
CA PHE A 123 -3.42 10.74 20.71
C PHE A 123 -4.71 10.58 19.89
N LEU A 124 -5.59 9.65 20.25
CA LEU A 124 -6.87 9.46 19.55
C LEU A 124 -7.82 10.65 19.72
N SER A 125 -7.82 11.31 20.87
CA SER A 125 -8.57 12.57 21.06
C SER A 125 -8.09 13.66 20.10
N HIS A 126 -6.77 13.81 19.96
CA HIS A 126 -6.15 14.74 19.02
C HIS A 126 -6.45 14.34 17.57
N ALA A 127 -6.37 13.05 17.24
CA ALA A 127 -6.65 12.53 15.90
C ALA A 127 -8.10 12.81 15.47
N LYS A 128 -9.07 12.66 16.38
CA LYS A 128 -10.48 13.04 16.11
C LYS A 128 -10.64 14.53 15.86
N SER A 129 -9.98 15.37 16.65
CA SER A 129 -10.01 16.83 16.43
C SER A 129 -9.37 17.21 15.10
N TYR A 130 -8.28 16.52 14.75
CA TYR A 130 -7.57 16.68 13.49
C TYR A 130 -8.43 16.30 12.29
N PHE A 131 -9.17 15.19 12.39
CA PHE A 131 -10.15 14.77 11.39
C PHE A 131 -11.16 15.88 11.09
N VAL A 132 -11.83 16.40 12.12
CA VAL A 132 -12.85 17.45 11.95
C VAL A 132 -12.24 18.72 11.35
N LYS A 133 -11.04 19.11 11.80
CA LYS A 133 -10.32 20.26 11.23
C LYS A 133 -10.08 20.05 9.74
N LEU A 134 -9.49 18.91 9.35
CA LEU A 134 -9.16 18.64 7.96
C LEU A 134 -10.40 18.63 7.08
N GLN A 135 -11.49 17.99 7.50
CA GLN A 135 -12.78 18.02 6.78
C GLN A 135 -13.23 19.47 6.52
N GLY A 136 -13.20 20.32 7.56
CA GLY A 136 -13.58 21.72 7.40
C GLY A 136 -12.69 22.50 6.43
N VAL A 137 -11.36 22.27 6.45
CA VAL A 137 -10.44 22.93 5.51
C VAL A 137 -10.67 22.44 4.07
N TRP A 138 -10.86 21.13 3.92
CA TRP A 138 -11.15 20.47 2.64
C TRP A 138 -12.46 20.97 2.01
N ASP A 139 -13.50 21.15 2.82
CA ASP A 139 -14.80 21.66 2.38
C ASP A 139 -14.71 23.10 1.87
N ARG A 140 -13.90 23.95 2.52
CA ARG A 140 -13.59 25.32 2.07
C ARG A 140 -12.70 25.35 0.82
N GLY A 141 -11.98 24.28 0.54
CA GLY A 141 -10.98 24.23 -0.53
C GLY A 141 -9.76 25.13 -0.26
N ASP A 142 -9.42 25.37 1.01
CA ASP A 142 -8.29 26.23 1.37
C ASP A 142 -6.95 25.46 1.30
N VAL A 143 -6.33 25.50 0.12
CA VAL A 143 -5.03 24.86 -0.14
C VAL A 143 -3.91 25.45 0.73
N ASN A 144 -4.02 26.71 1.17
CA ASN A 144 -3.00 27.30 2.03
C ASN A 144 -3.03 26.69 3.42
N GLU A 145 -4.21 26.44 3.98
CA GLU A 145 -4.33 25.80 5.30
C GLU A 145 -4.10 24.28 5.22
N LEU A 146 -4.41 23.63 4.09
CA LEU A 146 -4.12 22.20 3.89
C LEU A 146 -2.63 21.88 3.99
N ARG A 147 -1.74 22.76 3.53
CA ARG A 147 -0.29 22.51 3.56
C ARG A 147 0.26 22.24 4.95
N ASP A 148 -0.39 22.76 5.98
CA ASP A 148 0.03 22.60 7.37
C ASP A 148 -0.54 21.30 7.99
N LEU A 149 -1.38 20.58 7.25
CA LEU A 149 -2.14 19.40 7.71
C LEU A 149 -1.84 18.14 6.90
N VAL A 150 -1.18 18.25 5.76
CA VAL A 150 -0.92 17.10 4.89
C VAL A 150 0.53 17.14 4.43
N THR A 151 1.08 16.00 4.04
CA THR A 151 2.42 15.95 3.42
C THR A 151 2.40 16.63 2.05
N ASP A 152 3.55 17.12 1.58
CA ASP A 152 3.66 17.79 0.28
C ASP A 152 3.16 16.92 -0.89
N ASP A 153 3.45 15.61 -0.83
CA ASP A 153 2.98 14.65 -1.83
C ASP A 153 1.45 14.56 -1.86
N LEU A 154 0.81 14.47 -0.69
CA LEU A 154 -0.65 14.42 -0.60
C LEU A 154 -1.28 15.78 -0.95
N LEU A 155 -0.63 16.90 -0.60
CA LEU A 155 -1.08 18.24 -0.96
C LEU A 155 -1.18 18.41 -2.46
N ALA A 156 -0.20 17.93 -3.23
CA ALA A 156 -0.20 18.00 -4.68
C ALA A 156 -1.42 17.28 -5.29
N GLU A 157 -1.75 16.09 -4.78
CA GLU A 157 -2.91 15.32 -5.19
C GLU A 157 -4.23 16.05 -4.83
N LEU A 158 -4.37 16.45 -3.57
CA LEU A 158 -5.58 17.11 -3.06
C LEU A 158 -5.85 18.45 -3.74
N SER A 159 -4.81 19.23 -4.04
CA SER A 159 -4.92 20.52 -4.73
C SER A 159 -5.50 20.35 -6.14
N GLN A 160 -5.09 19.30 -6.86
CA GLN A 160 -5.65 18.99 -8.16
C GLN A 160 -7.14 18.64 -8.07
N GLN A 161 -7.53 17.85 -7.07
CA GLN A 161 -8.92 17.48 -6.84
C GLN A 161 -9.80 18.69 -6.50
N ILE A 162 -9.30 19.60 -5.65
CA ILE A 162 -9.99 20.85 -5.31
C ILE A 162 -10.18 21.71 -6.57
N GLY A 163 -9.17 21.83 -7.43
CA GLY A 163 -9.26 22.60 -8.68
C GLY A 163 -10.26 22.05 -9.69
N GLN A 164 -10.56 20.74 -9.64
CA GLN A 164 -11.54 20.08 -10.51
C GLN A 164 -12.96 20.05 -9.93
N ARG A 165 -13.12 20.38 -8.63
CA ARG A 165 -14.41 20.33 -7.94
C ARG A 165 -15.36 21.38 -8.49
N GLN A 166 -16.61 21.00 -8.71
CA GLN A 166 -17.70 21.92 -9.02
C GLN A 166 -18.68 21.96 -7.84
N GLY A 167 -18.89 23.16 -7.29
CA GLY A 167 -19.80 23.37 -6.16
C GLY A 167 -19.13 23.37 -4.79
N GLN A 168 -19.93 23.67 -3.77
CA GLN A 168 -19.52 23.64 -2.36
C GLN A 168 -19.85 22.27 -1.77
N ASN A 169 -18.98 21.75 -0.91
CA ASN A 169 -19.23 20.56 -0.08
C ASN A 169 -19.28 21.00 1.38
N VAL A 170 -20.20 20.44 2.18
CA VAL A 170 -20.34 20.76 3.61
C VAL A 170 -20.51 19.46 4.37
N THR A 171 -19.41 18.96 4.91
CA THR A 171 -19.35 17.72 5.65
C THR A 171 -19.69 17.97 7.12
N GLU A 172 -20.74 17.32 7.62
CA GLU A 172 -21.12 17.30 9.03
C GLU A 172 -20.76 15.95 9.64
N VAL A 173 -20.02 15.98 10.75
CA VAL A 173 -19.64 14.79 11.49
C VAL A 173 -20.70 14.47 12.54
N VAL A 174 -21.51 13.43 12.29
CA VAL A 174 -22.59 13.02 13.20
C VAL A 174 -22.06 12.09 14.29
N LEU A 175 -21.19 11.15 13.91
CA LEU A 175 -20.53 10.23 14.83
C LEU A 175 -19.10 9.97 14.36
N LEU A 176 -18.14 9.99 15.29
CA LEU A 176 -16.73 9.74 15.01
C LEU A 176 -16.08 8.83 16.06
N ASN A 177 -15.72 7.63 15.64
CA ASN A 177 -14.90 6.68 16.35
C ASN A 177 -13.48 6.71 15.76
N ALA A 178 -12.50 6.41 16.61
CA ALA A 178 -11.09 6.34 16.21
C ALA A 178 -10.43 5.20 16.97
N GLU A 179 -9.61 4.42 16.28
CA GLU A 179 -8.84 3.31 16.82
C GLU A 179 -7.42 3.36 16.27
N LEU A 180 -6.42 3.26 17.13
CA LEU A 180 -5.03 3.21 16.73
C LEU A 180 -4.71 1.77 16.29
N LEU A 181 -4.32 1.60 15.02
CA LEU A 181 -3.95 0.30 14.47
C LEU A 181 -2.49 -0.06 14.74
N GLY A 182 -1.63 0.96 14.84
CA GLY A 182 -0.21 0.77 15.08
C GLY A 182 0.58 2.03 14.82
N ILE A 183 1.81 2.02 15.33
CA ILE A 183 2.84 3.01 15.08
C ILE A 183 4.08 2.25 14.63
N GLU A 184 4.80 2.82 13.67
CA GLU A 184 6.12 2.34 13.30
C GLU A 184 7.10 3.51 13.25
N THR A 185 8.36 3.22 13.57
CA THR A 185 9.46 4.15 13.36
C THR A 185 9.99 3.96 11.94
N VAL A 186 10.05 5.05 11.20
CA VAL A 186 10.60 5.12 9.84
C VAL A 186 11.86 5.97 9.85
N SER A 187 12.63 5.97 8.76
CA SER A 187 13.93 6.66 8.67
C SER A 187 13.88 8.13 9.10
N ASP A 188 12.78 8.81 8.77
CA ASP A 188 12.63 10.26 8.90
C ASP A 188 11.61 10.68 9.98
N GLY A 189 11.17 9.74 10.84
CA GLY A 189 10.23 10.01 11.92
C GLY A 189 9.36 8.83 12.32
N HIS A 190 8.07 9.09 12.53
CA HIS A 190 7.08 8.08 12.92
C HIS A 190 5.89 8.06 11.96
N LEU A 191 5.38 6.86 11.68
CA LEU A 191 4.12 6.66 10.97
C LEU A 191 3.11 6.04 11.94
N ALA A 192 1.92 6.62 12.03
CA ALA A 192 0.80 6.09 12.81
C ALA A 192 -0.39 5.81 11.90
N SER A 193 -1.01 4.66 12.04
CA SER A 193 -2.25 4.31 11.36
C SER A 193 -3.44 4.40 12.30
N VAL A 194 -4.42 5.24 11.96
CA VAL A 194 -5.66 5.40 12.74
C VAL A 194 -6.85 5.02 11.88
N ARG A 195 -7.67 4.09 12.37
CA ARG A 195 -8.96 3.75 11.77
C ARG A 195 -10.04 4.66 12.31
N PHE A 196 -10.67 5.42 11.43
CA PHE A 196 -11.87 6.19 11.71
C PHE A 196 -13.11 5.47 11.22
N SER A 197 -14.20 5.57 11.97
CA SER A 197 -15.50 5.06 11.55
C SER A 197 -16.64 5.84 12.19
N GLY A 198 -17.80 5.87 11.54
CA GLY A 198 -18.96 6.54 12.11
C GLY A 198 -19.98 6.94 11.07
N MET A 199 -20.55 8.13 11.25
CA MET A 199 -21.64 8.67 10.42
C MET A 199 -21.29 10.09 9.97
N LEU A 200 -21.39 10.37 8.67
CA LEU A 200 -21.19 11.69 8.07
C LEU A 200 -22.44 12.12 7.29
N ARG A 201 -22.54 13.41 6.99
CA ARG A 201 -23.53 13.99 6.06
C ARG A 201 -22.82 15.00 5.17
N GLU A 202 -23.16 15.03 3.89
CA GLU A 202 -22.54 15.95 2.91
C GLU A 202 -23.28 17.29 2.75
N ALA A 203 -24.43 17.44 3.42
CA ALA A 203 -25.12 18.72 3.51
C ALA A 203 -26.06 18.79 4.73
N PRO A 204 -26.33 20.00 5.25
CA PRO A 204 -27.31 20.17 6.32
C PRO A 204 -28.68 19.64 5.90
N GLY A 205 -29.28 18.78 6.72
CA GLY A 205 -30.63 18.26 6.47
C GLY A 205 -30.70 16.98 5.62
N THR A 206 -29.58 16.47 5.08
CA THR A 206 -29.55 15.22 4.29
C THR A 206 -29.47 13.94 5.13
N GLU A 207 -29.57 12.77 4.52
CA GLU A 207 -29.38 11.51 5.26
C GLU A 207 -27.92 11.31 5.66
N ALA A 208 -27.68 10.77 6.86
CA ALA A 208 -26.35 10.41 7.30
C ALA A 208 -25.97 9.03 6.76
N PHE A 209 -24.77 8.92 6.21
CA PHE A 209 -24.21 7.66 5.71
C PHE A 209 -23.08 7.16 6.61
N ARG A 210 -22.90 5.84 6.62
CA ARG A 210 -21.78 5.20 7.33
C ARG A 210 -20.50 5.35 6.54
N PHE A 211 -19.41 5.55 7.26
CA PHE A 211 -18.07 5.52 6.69
C PHE A 211 -17.10 4.76 7.59
N GLU A 212 -16.05 4.23 6.97
CA GLU A 212 -14.88 3.66 7.62
C GLU A 212 -13.66 3.98 6.76
N GLU A 213 -12.59 4.47 7.37
CA GLU A 213 -11.35 4.80 6.67
C GLU A 213 -10.13 4.70 7.58
N VAL A 214 -8.98 4.44 6.99
CA VAL A 214 -7.69 4.39 7.67
C VAL A 214 -6.83 5.55 7.21
N TRP A 215 -6.39 6.34 8.18
CA TRP A 215 -5.50 7.48 7.96
C TRP A 215 -4.08 7.10 8.38
N ASN A 216 -3.13 7.37 7.50
CA ASN A 216 -1.71 7.27 7.78
C ASN A 216 -1.20 8.67 8.13
N LEU A 217 -0.79 8.86 9.36
CA LEU A 217 -0.25 10.10 9.90
C LEU A 217 1.27 9.98 9.99
N PHE A 218 2.00 10.88 9.36
CA PHE A 218 3.45 10.97 9.45
C PHE A 218 3.84 12.10 10.39
N LYS A 219 4.76 11.84 11.31
CA LYS A 219 5.38 12.85 12.16
C LYS A 219 6.88 12.87 11.87
N PRO A 220 7.42 13.93 11.25
CA PRO A 220 8.86 14.08 11.10
C PRO A 220 9.52 14.30 12.47
N ASN A 221 10.83 14.04 12.56
CA ASN A 221 11.60 14.20 13.79
C ASN A 221 11.43 15.60 14.44
N ASP A 222 11.37 16.64 13.62
CA ASP A 222 11.28 18.04 14.04
C ASP A 222 9.93 18.70 13.63
N GLY A 223 8.81 18.00 13.81
CA GLY A 223 7.50 18.57 13.47
C GLY A 223 6.27 17.90 14.09
N GLY A 224 5.11 18.36 13.64
CA GLY A 224 3.79 17.85 14.03
C GLY A 224 3.32 16.70 13.14
N TRP A 225 2.19 16.09 13.52
CA TRP A 225 1.54 15.07 12.69
C TRP A 225 0.95 15.70 11.43
N LEU A 226 1.24 15.08 10.29
CA LEU A 226 0.74 15.40 8.96
C LEU A 226 0.00 14.19 8.39
N LEU A 227 -1.09 14.40 7.68
CA LEU A 227 -1.72 13.33 6.93
C LEU A 227 -0.88 12.97 5.70
N ALA A 228 -0.43 11.72 5.64
CA ALA A 228 0.37 11.17 4.55
C ALA A 228 -0.46 10.33 3.57
N GLY A 229 -1.62 9.83 3.99
CA GLY A 229 -2.52 9.11 3.10
C GLY A 229 -3.83 8.68 3.75
N VAL A 230 -4.84 8.44 2.92
CA VAL A 230 -6.19 8.01 3.34
C VAL A 230 -6.59 6.78 2.55
N GLN A 231 -7.15 5.78 3.23
CA GLN A 231 -7.68 4.57 2.62
C GLN A 231 -9.13 4.36 3.06
N GLN A 232 -10.08 4.45 2.13
CA GLN A 232 -11.47 4.15 2.44
C GLN A 232 -11.69 2.64 2.52
N ILE A 233 -12.43 2.22 3.54
CA ILE A 233 -12.86 0.83 3.71
C ILE A 233 -14.33 0.74 3.28
N PRO A 234 -14.65 -0.03 2.22
CA PRO A 234 -16.02 -0.20 1.79
C PRO A 234 -16.88 -0.81 2.90
N VAL A 235 -17.89 -0.07 3.35
CA VAL A 235 -18.83 -0.57 4.36
C VAL A 235 -19.77 -1.55 3.66
N GLN A 236 -19.56 -2.85 3.87
CA GLN A 236 -20.42 -3.88 3.28
C GLN A 236 -21.78 -3.86 3.98
N GLU A 237 -22.83 -3.47 3.26
CA GLU A 237 -24.20 -3.72 3.69
C GLU A 237 -24.45 -5.23 3.67
N HIS A 238 -24.31 -5.88 4.81
CA HIS A 238 -24.70 -7.28 4.98
C HIS A 238 -26.23 -7.35 4.86
N ASN A 239 -26.71 -7.57 3.64
CA ASN A 239 -28.09 -7.94 3.38
C ASN A 239 -28.32 -9.31 4.03
N ARG A 240 -29.26 -9.38 4.97
CA ARG A 240 -29.62 -10.59 5.72
C ARG A 240 -30.36 -11.60 4.84
#